data_AF-N1QDU0-F1
#
_entry.id   AF-N1QDU0-F1
#
_cell.length_a   1.000
_cell.length_b   1.000
_cell.length_c   1.000
_cell.angle_alpha   90.00
_cell.angle_beta   90.00
_cell.angle_gamma   90.00
#
_symmetry.space_group_name_H-M   'P 1'
#
loop_
_entity.id
_entity.type
_entity.pdbx_description
1 polymer ?
#
loop_
_entity_poly.entity_id
_entity_poly.type
_entity_poly.pdbx_seq_one_letter_code
_entity_poly.pdbx_strand_id
1 'polypeptide(L)'
;MFAVAAGAAARLSDIELDPREPPLVKPTIPFIGHIIGLMWYSHDYLAMICEQSGYSVCTIPMLTRKAYIIGSPSAVHAAFRKKDISFAPFAKEFVSRMDVLSPGAKKAYAEGLHEEVIQTFSSTMHGRVLEDMNAVALSEVARLLPDGEDAVPVADTWHWLRSVMTLSATTALFGRENNPFNIDASLIDTYWGFEAGDPIASPIGPGVGETTTQLANIQRERGYTPTELGATFVVVLHGALVNMVPTMFWTAMYIFSQPTLLGRLREELPSVITRERSREEGKDKVLVHVGKIDATGPLLLSVLRETQRLVSLGTLRRRALQDTLIHCDGNAGEGPRQYLFKQGTAMLLSIK
;
A
#
# COMPACT_ATOMS: atom_id res chain seq x y z
N MET A 1 -27.99 29.11 25.42
CA MET A 1 -26.72 28.62 24.81
C MET A 1 -26.11 27.44 25.59
N PHE A 2 -26.20 27.38 26.92
CA PHE A 2 -25.70 26.24 27.73
C PHE A 2 -26.50 24.93 27.61
N ALA A 3 -27.82 24.98 27.37
CA ALA A 3 -28.65 23.77 27.27
C ALA A 3 -28.45 22.98 25.96
N VAL A 4 -28.06 23.64 24.87
CA VAL A 4 -27.78 23.00 23.57
C VAL A 4 -26.42 22.29 23.59
N ALA A 5 -25.43 22.86 24.30
CA ALA A 5 -24.13 22.22 24.51
C ALA A 5 -24.22 20.98 25.42
N ALA A 6 -25.07 21.02 26.46
CA ALA A 6 -25.33 19.87 27.32
C ALA A 6 -26.08 18.73 26.58
N GLY A 7 -27.04 19.08 25.71
CA GLY A 7 -27.76 18.09 24.89
C GLY A 7 -26.92 17.45 23.78
N ALA A 8 -25.94 18.18 23.23
CA ALA A 8 -24.96 17.63 22.29
C ALA A 8 -23.91 16.75 23.00
N ALA A 9 -23.52 17.12 24.23
CA ALA A 9 -22.61 16.32 25.04
C ALA A 9 -23.25 15.02 25.57
N ALA A 10 -24.54 15.06 25.94
CA ALA A 10 -25.29 13.90 26.42
C ALA A 10 -25.69 12.90 25.33
N ARG A 11 -25.76 13.30 24.05
CA ARG A 11 -26.15 12.39 22.95
C ARG A 11 -25.00 11.53 22.40
N LEU A 12 -23.76 11.82 22.76
CA LEU A 12 -22.56 11.15 22.25
C LEU A 12 -21.77 10.41 23.35
N SER A 13 -22.20 10.54 24.61
CA SER A 13 -21.81 9.67 25.72
C SER A 13 -22.43 8.28 25.67
N ASP A 14 -23.43 8.08 24.81
CA ASP A 14 -24.25 6.86 24.71
C ASP A 14 -23.94 6.09 23.42
N ILE A 15 -22.66 5.79 23.14
CA ILE A 15 -22.36 4.67 22.25
C ILE A 15 -22.75 3.42 23.03
N GLU A 16 -23.97 2.94 22.81
CA GLU A 16 -24.44 1.68 23.36
C GLU A 16 -23.66 0.55 22.69
N LEU A 17 -22.87 -0.16 23.50
CA LEU A 17 -22.11 -1.32 23.06
C LEU A 17 -22.85 -2.58 23.51
N ASP A 18 -22.98 -3.54 22.60
CA ASP A 18 -23.30 -4.91 23.02
C ASP A 18 -22.18 -5.39 23.98
N PRO A 19 -22.50 -6.03 25.12
CA PRO A 19 -21.50 -6.47 26.10
C PRO A 19 -20.41 -7.40 25.54
N ARG A 20 -20.62 -7.98 24.35
CA ARG A 20 -19.68 -8.84 23.66
C ARG A 20 -18.72 -8.07 22.74
N GLU A 21 -18.96 -6.79 22.49
CA GLU A 21 -18.06 -5.94 21.71
C GLU A 21 -16.75 -5.64 22.44
N PRO A 22 -15.69 -5.23 21.71
CA PRO A 22 -14.47 -4.75 22.35
C PRO A 22 -14.73 -3.57 23.30
N PRO A 23 -13.99 -3.46 24.41
CA PRO A 23 -14.17 -2.41 25.41
C PRO A 23 -14.06 -0.99 24.83
N LEU A 24 -14.90 -0.06 25.29
CA LEU A 24 -14.84 1.35 24.90
C LEU A 24 -13.64 2.06 25.55
N VAL A 25 -12.78 2.66 24.75
CA VAL A 25 -11.76 3.61 25.20
C VAL A 25 -12.25 5.02 24.86
N LYS A 26 -12.36 5.89 25.86
CA LYS A 26 -12.80 7.28 25.69
C LYS A 26 -11.58 8.20 25.52
N PRO A 27 -11.68 9.25 24.69
CA PRO A 27 -10.58 10.20 24.51
C PRO A 27 -10.51 11.18 25.69
N THR A 28 -9.32 11.73 25.94
CA THR A 28 -9.11 12.80 26.94
C THR A 28 -9.93 14.05 26.63
N ILE A 29 -9.97 14.45 25.35
CA ILE A 29 -10.84 15.52 24.87
C ILE A 29 -12.08 14.87 24.25
N PRO A 30 -13.28 15.06 24.83
CA PRO A 30 -14.50 14.48 24.28
C PRO A 30 -14.72 14.85 22.81
N PHE A 31 -15.36 13.94 22.05
CA PHE A 31 -15.75 14.06 20.64
C PHE A 31 -14.61 14.09 19.60
N ILE A 32 -13.55 14.84 19.87
CA ILE A 32 -12.50 15.12 18.88
C ILE A 32 -11.14 14.54 19.26
N GLY A 33 -10.91 14.14 20.52
CA GLY A 33 -9.58 13.74 20.99
C GLY A 33 -8.95 12.58 20.23
N HIS A 34 -9.74 11.56 19.83
CA HIS A 34 -9.22 10.48 18.99
C HIS A 34 -8.92 10.92 17.55
N ILE A 35 -9.70 11.85 16.98
CA ILE A 35 -9.46 12.37 15.63
C ILE A 35 -8.21 13.23 15.63
N ILE A 36 -8.07 14.08 16.64
CA ILE A 36 -6.88 14.85 16.90
C ILE A 36 -5.66 13.94 17.05
N GLY A 37 -5.77 12.87 17.83
CA GLY A 37 -4.69 11.89 17.99
C GLY A 37 -4.33 11.20 16.68
N LEU A 38 -5.31 10.78 15.89
CA LEU A 38 -5.10 10.21 14.55
C LEU A 38 -4.45 11.22 13.58
N MET A 39 -4.75 12.51 13.69
CA MET A 39 -4.11 13.53 12.85
C MET A 39 -2.67 13.82 13.27
N TRP A 40 -2.38 13.90 14.57
CA TRP A 40 -1.03 14.23 15.05
C TRP A 40 -0.08 13.05 15.06
N TYR A 41 -0.55 11.88 15.49
CA TYR A 41 0.29 10.68 15.63
C TYR A 41 0.09 9.69 14.48
N SER A 42 -0.82 9.97 13.54
CA SER A 42 -1.06 9.15 12.35
C SER A 42 -1.24 7.66 12.69
N HIS A 43 -0.45 6.79 12.07
CA HIS A 43 -0.50 5.34 12.24
C HIS A 43 -0.09 4.86 13.64
N ASP A 44 0.79 5.60 14.33
CA ASP A 44 1.29 5.21 15.65
C ASP A 44 0.22 5.35 16.74
N TYR A 45 -0.81 6.19 16.49
CA TYR A 45 -1.88 6.44 17.44
C TYR A 45 -2.64 5.17 17.84
N LEU A 46 -2.77 4.20 16.94
CA LEU A 46 -3.47 2.94 17.21
C LEU A 46 -2.73 2.11 18.25
N ALA A 47 -1.41 1.97 18.08
CA ALA A 47 -0.55 1.27 19.03
C ALA A 47 -0.53 2.00 20.38
N MET A 48 -0.44 3.35 20.36
CA MET A 48 -0.47 4.17 21.57
C MET A 48 -1.75 3.97 22.39
N ILE A 49 -2.93 3.91 21.76
CA ILE A 49 -4.19 3.66 22.48
C ILE A 49 -4.19 2.27 23.11
N CYS A 50 -3.79 1.24 22.36
CA CYS A 50 -3.74 -0.13 22.87
C CYS A 50 -2.79 -0.25 24.07
N GLU A 51 -1.60 0.36 23.98
CA GLU A 51 -0.61 0.37 25.05
C GLU A 51 -1.11 1.12 26.30
N GLN A 52 -1.64 2.34 26.13
CA GLN A 52 -2.12 3.16 27.24
C GLN A 52 -3.34 2.56 27.95
N SER A 53 -4.20 1.87 27.20
CA SER A 53 -5.42 1.27 27.76
C SER A 53 -5.23 -0.15 28.27
N GLY A 54 -4.13 -0.82 27.90
CA GLY A 54 -3.89 -2.23 28.19
C GLY A 54 -4.75 -3.21 27.37
N TYR A 55 -5.55 -2.71 26.41
CA TYR A 55 -6.41 -3.52 25.55
C TYR A 55 -5.70 -3.90 24.25
N SER A 56 -5.70 -5.20 23.92
CA SER A 56 -5.22 -5.69 22.62
C SER A 56 -6.19 -5.36 21.47
N VAL A 57 -7.47 -5.18 21.81
CA VAL A 57 -8.56 -4.79 20.91
C VAL A 57 -9.52 -3.88 21.67
N CYS A 58 -9.88 -2.73 21.10
CA CYS A 58 -10.79 -1.79 21.75
C CYS A 58 -11.71 -1.07 20.75
N THR A 59 -12.73 -0.41 21.28
CA THR A 59 -13.66 0.44 20.54
C THR A 59 -13.35 1.89 20.83
N ILE A 60 -13.26 2.73 19.79
CA ILE A 60 -13.11 4.18 19.93
C ILE A 60 -14.33 4.92 19.36
N PRO A 61 -14.81 5.99 20.04
CA PRO A 61 -15.79 6.91 19.47
C PRO A 61 -15.16 7.75 18.35
N MET A 62 -15.90 7.87 17.25
CA MET A 62 -15.64 8.79 16.14
C MET A 62 -16.83 9.77 16.04
N LEU A 63 -16.67 10.90 15.33
CA LEU A 63 -17.66 12.01 15.28
C LEU A 63 -19.13 11.58 15.19
N THR A 64 -19.45 10.56 14.37
CA THR A 64 -20.83 10.10 14.16
C THR A 64 -21.02 8.60 14.33
N ARG A 65 -19.95 7.85 14.62
CA ARG A 65 -19.93 6.37 14.65
C ARG A 65 -18.86 5.86 15.61
N LYS A 66 -18.74 4.53 15.75
CA LYS A 66 -17.60 3.88 16.42
C LYS A 66 -16.66 3.24 15.39
N ALA A 67 -15.43 2.99 15.81
CA ALA A 67 -14.47 2.15 15.10
C ALA A 67 -13.79 1.20 16.09
N TYR A 68 -13.42 0.01 15.63
CA TYR A 68 -12.62 -0.93 16.40
C TYR A 68 -11.14 -0.74 16.07
N ILE A 69 -10.28 -0.75 17.07
CA ILE A 69 -8.83 -0.86 16.92
C ILE A 69 -8.44 -2.31 17.22
N ILE A 70 -7.67 -2.92 16.34
CA ILE A 70 -7.03 -4.22 16.57
C ILE A 70 -5.53 -3.99 16.61
N GLY A 71 -4.95 -4.08 17.82
CA GLY A 71 -3.53 -3.82 18.07
C GLY A 71 -2.67 -5.09 18.15
N SER A 72 -3.24 -6.27 18.43
CA SER A 72 -2.47 -7.52 18.48
C SER A 72 -2.28 -8.16 17.09
N PRO A 73 -1.05 -8.58 16.71
CA PRO A 73 -0.80 -9.36 15.50
C PRO A 73 -1.64 -10.64 15.40
N SER A 74 -1.89 -11.33 16.51
CA SER A 74 -2.68 -12.57 16.50
C SER A 74 -4.16 -12.27 16.18
N ALA A 75 -4.70 -11.17 16.73
CA ALA A 75 -6.05 -10.72 16.50
C ALA A 75 -6.23 -10.19 15.07
N VAL A 76 -5.21 -9.52 14.53
CA VAL A 76 -5.15 -9.14 13.11
C VAL A 76 -5.22 -10.38 12.22
N HIS A 77 -4.40 -11.41 12.48
CA HIS A 77 -4.47 -12.67 11.75
C HIS A 77 -5.82 -13.38 11.91
N ALA A 78 -6.42 -13.36 13.10
CA ALA A 78 -7.74 -13.94 13.33
C ALA A 78 -8.82 -13.23 12.52
N ALA A 79 -8.75 -11.90 12.41
CA ALA A 79 -9.64 -11.11 11.56
C ALA A 79 -9.44 -11.44 10.08
N PHE A 80 -8.21 -11.64 9.60
CA PHE A 80 -7.97 -11.98 8.20
C PHE A 80 -8.45 -13.37 7.77
N ARG A 81 -8.63 -14.30 8.72
CA ARG A 81 -9.24 -15.61 8.42
C ARG A 81 -10.75 -15.54 8.18
N LYS A 82 -11.37 -14.38 8.40
CA LYS A 82 -12.82 -14.19 8.35
C LYS A 82 -13.22 -13.54 7.02
N LYS A 83 -14.05 -14.24 6.23
CA LYS A 83 -14.49 -13.78 4.88
C LYS A 83 -15.36 -12.53 4.92
N ASP A 84 -16.00 -12.27 6.05
CA ASP A 84 -16.85 -11.11 6.31
C ASP A 84 -16.07 -9.86 6.73
N ILE A 85 -14.75 -9.94 6.88
CA ILE A 85 -13.89 -8.77 7.16
C ILE A 85 -13.28 -8.28 5.85
N SER A 86 -13.84 -7.20 5.29
CA SER A 86 -13.52 -6.77 3.92
C SER A 86 -13.03 -5.32 3.82
N PHE A 87 -12.18 -5.05 2.84
CA PHE A 87 -11.77 -3.69 2.45
C PHE A 87 -12.68 -3.09 1.36
N ALA A 88 -13.43 -3.91 0.62
CA ALA A 88 -14.23 -3.50 -0.53
C ALA A 88 -15.16 -2.30 -0.26
N PRO A 89 -15.85 -2.19 0.90
CA PRO A 89 -16.69 -1.02 1.18
C PRO A 89 -15.92 0.31 1.17
N PHE A 90 -14.68 0.33 1.68
CA PHE A 90 -13.86 1.55 1.67
C PHE A 90 -13.37 1.90 0.28
N ALA A 91 -13.01 0.90 -0.54
CA ALA A 91 -12.64 1.13 -1.94
C ALA A 91 -13.81 1.72 -2.74
N LYS A 92 -15.02 1.17 -2.57
CA LYS A 92 -16.24 1.68 -3.23
C LYS A 92 -16.60 3.09 -2.76
N GLU A 93 -16.49 3.37 -1.46
CA GLU A 93 -16.69 4.72 -0.90
C GLU A 93 -15.68 5.73 -1.45
N PHE A 94 -14.40 5.34 -1.53
CA PHE A 94 -13.35 6.18 -2.11
C PHE A 94 -13.67 6.54 -3.56
N VAL A 95 -13.98 5.54 -4.40
CA VAL A 95 -14.33 5.77 -5.81
C VAL A 95 -15.60 6.62 -5.97
N SER A 96 -16.60 6.44 -5.10
CA SER A 96 -17.82 7.26 -5.15
C SER A 96 -17.58 8.77 -4.96
N ARG A 97 -16.47 9.14 -4.28
CA ARG A 97 -16.06 10.52 -4.01
C ARG A 97 -15.12 11.11 -5.06
N MET A 98 -14.71 10.34 -6.08
CA MET A 98 -13.85 10.85 -7.14
C MET A 98 -14.69 11.70 -8.10
N ASP A 99 -14.51 13.03 -8.09
CA ASP A 99 -15.29 13.95 -8.93
C ASP A 99 -15.04 13.77 -10.43
N VAL A 100 -13.88 13.23 -10.80
CA VAL A 100 -13.52 12.92 -12.20
C VAL A 100 -14.35 11.79 -12.81
N LEU A 101 -15.02 10.98 -12.00
CA LEU A 101 -15.83 9.85 -12.48
C LEU A 101 -17.30 10.22 -12.63
N SER A 102 -17.91 9.83 -13.74
CA SER A 102 -19.35 9.99 -13.98
C SER A 102 -20.17 9.17 -12.98
N PRO A 103 -21.46 9.53 -12.77
CA PRO A 103 -22.37 8.71 -11.98
C PRO A 103 -22.49 7.26 -12.50
N GLY A 104 -22.44 7.08 -13.82
CA GLY A 104 -22.45 5.76 -14.46
C GLY A 104 -21.21 4.93 -14.10
N ALA A 105 -20.02 5.52 -14.20
CA ALA A 105 -18.76 4.87 -13.83
C ALA A 105 -18.72 4.49 -12.34
N LYS A 106 -19.14 5.41 -11.45
CA LYS A 106 -19.24 5.16 -10.01
C LYS A 106 -20.18 4.00 -9.70
N LYS A 107 -21.34 3.95 -10.36
CA LYS A 107 -22.32 2.87 -10.22
C LYS A 107 -21.74 1.53 -10.71
N ALA A 108 -21.13 1.51 -11.89
CA ALA A 108 -20.48 0.32 -12.44
C ALA A 108 -19.37 -0.22 -11.53
N TYR A 109 -18.61 0.67 -10.87
CA TYR A 109 -17.61 0.30 -9.87
C TYR A 109 -18.21 -0.39 -8.65
N ALA A 110 -19.30 0.19 -8.11
CA ALA A 110 -19.99 -0.37 -6.95
C ALA A 110 -20.66 -1.72 -7.25
N GLU A 111 -21.18 -1.89 -8.47
CA GLU A 111 -21.98 -3.02 -8.94
C GLU A 111 -21.14 -4.03 -9.75
N GLY A 112 -20.03 -4.51 -9.18
CA GLY A 112 -19.30 -5.69 -9.68
C GLY A 112 -17.95 -5.41 -10.34
N LEU A 113 -17.73 -4.22 -10.92
CA LEU A 113 -16.42 -3.92 -11.54
C LEU A 113 -15.30 -3.97 -10.50
N HIS A 114 -15.53 -3.54 -9.25
CA HIS A 114 -14.52 -3.64 -8.20
C HIS A 114 -14.01 -5.08 -8.03
N GLU A 115 -14.92 -6.05 -7.96
CA GLU A 115 -14.58 -7.45 -7.81
C GLU A 115 -13.81 -7.99 -9.03
N GLU A 116 -14.19 -7.59 -10.24
CA GLU A 116 -13.46 -7.90 -11.46
C GLU A 116 -12.06 -7.29 -11.49
N VAL A 117 -11.90 -6.04 -11.07
CA VAL A 117 -10.58 -5.39 -10.94
C VAL A 117 -9.69 -6.19 -10.01
N ILE A 118 -10.19 -6.57 -8.82
CA ILE A 118 -9.44 -7.37 -7.85
C ILE A 118 -9.09 -8.75 -8.42
N GLN A 119 -10.02 -9.38 -9.15
CA GLN A 119 -9.78 -10.68 -9.78
C GLN A 119 -8.71 -10.57 -10.88
N THR A 120 -8.76 -9.54 -11.72
CA THR A 120 -7.74 -9.28 -12.75
C THR A 120 -6.37 -9.13 -12.12
N PHE A 121 -6.20 -8.24 -11.13
CA PHE A 121 -4.93 -8.10 -10.43
C PHE A 121 -4.45 -9.42 -9.79
N SER A 122 -5.35 -10.17 -9.16
CA SER A 122 -4.99 -11.45 -8.55
C SER A 122 -4.52 -12.47 -9.59
N SER A 123 -5.08 -12.44 -10.81
CA SER A 123 -4.73 -13.36 -11.89
C SER A 123 -3.49 -12.96 -12.70
N THR A 124 -3.15 -11.66 -12.74
CA THR A 124 -2.01 -11.15 -13.50
C THR A 124 -0.75 -10.96 -12.66
N MET A 125 -0.88 -10.86 -11.33
CA MET A 125 0.24 -10.68 -10.41
C MET A 125 0.84 -12.01 -9.91
N HIS A 126 0.80 -13.07 -10.72
CA HIS A 126 1.42 -14.36 -10.41
C HIS A 126 1.90 -15.11 -11.65
N GLY A 127 2.73 -16.14 -11.46
CA GLY A 127 3.18 -17.02 -12.54
C GLY A 127 3.92 -16.28 -13.64
N ARG A 128 3.71 -16.69 -14.90
CA ARG A 128 4.44 -16.17 -16.07
C ARG A 128 4.28 -14.66 -16.27
N VAL A 129 3.08 -14.11 -16.06
CA VAL A 129 2.83 -12.66 -16.23
C VAL A 129 3.68 -11.84 -15.25
N LEU A 130 3.78 -12.29 -13.99
CA LEU A 130 4.64 -11.67 -13.00
C LEU A 130 6.13 -11.83 -13.34
N GLU A 131 6.55 -13.00 -13.82
CA GLU A 131 7.93 -13.25 -14.26
C GLU A 131 8.33 -12.31 -15.41
N ASP A 132 7.46 -12.15 -16.41
CA ASP A 132 7.69 -11.26 -17.54
C ASP A 132 7.73 -9.79 -17.09
N MET A 133 6.81 -9.36 -16.22
CA MET A 133 6.83 -8.01 -15.63
C MET A 133 8.13 -7.74 -14.85
N ASN A 134 8.60 -8.71 -14.06
CA ASN A 134 9.85 -8.59 -13.31
C ASN A 134 11.07 -8.51 -14.24
N ALA A 135 11.09 -9.29 -15.32
CA ALA A 135 12.16 -9.26 -16.31
C ALA A 135 12.24 -7.89 -17.01
N VAL A 136 11.08 -7.33 -17.40
CA VAL A 136 10.99 -5.98 -17.99
C VAL A 136 11.48 -4.91 -17.00
N ALA A 137 11.01 -4.94 -15.75
CA ALA A 137 11.44 -4.00 -14.73
C ALA A 137 12.95 -4.06 -14.48
N LEU A 138 13.51 -5.26 -14.32
CA LEU A 138 14.94 -5.45 -14.06
C LEU A 138 15.81 -5.00 -15.23
N SER A 139 15.38 -5.30 -16.47
CA SER A 139 16.06 -4.84 -17.69
C SER A 139 16.07 -3.31 -17.76
N GLU A 140 14.97 -2.67 -17.39
CA GLU A 140 14.89 -1.22 -17.38
C GLU A 140 15.75 -0.58 -16.28
N VAL A 141 15.79 -1.16 -15.08
CA VAL A 141 16.74 -0.72 -14.03
C VAL A 141 18.18 -0.81 -14.54
N ALA A 142 18.57 -1.96 -15.09
CA ALA A 142 19.95 -2.16 -15.60
C ALA A 142 20.31 -1.14 -16.69
N ARG A 143 19.35 -0.75 -17.52
CA ARG A 143 19.54 0.26 -18.57
C ARG A 143 19.68 1.68 -18.01
N LEU A 144 18.96 2.01 -16.95
CA LEU A 144 18.95 3.35 -16.35
C LEU A 144 20.14 3.59 -15.42
N LEU A 145 20.80 2.53 -14.95
CA LEU A 145 22.05 2.65 -14.23
C LEU A 145 23.17 3.14 -15.17
N PRO A 146 24.05 4.04 -14.70
CA PRO A 146 25.16 4.52 -15.52
C PRO A 146 26.13 3.38 -15.84
N ASP A 147 26.59 3.34 -17.10
CA ASP A 147 27.67 2.46 -17.53
C ASP A 147 29.04 3.10 -17.20
N GLY A 148 30.03 2.28 -16.84
CA GLY A 148 31.43 2.71 -16.66
C GLY A 148 31.99 2.48 -15.26
N GLU A 149 33.31 2.66 -15.10
CA GLU A 149 34.00 2.55 -13.81
C GLU A 149 34.04 3.89 -13.04
N ASP A 150 33.70 4.99 -13.72
CA ASP A 150 33.76 6.34 -13.16
C ASP A 150 32.57 6.62 -12.22
N ALA A 151 32.86 7.31 -11.12
CA ALA A 151 31.83 7.77 -10.21
C ALA A 151 30.96 8.83 -10.89
N VAL A 152 29.65 8.59 -10.95
CA VAL A 152 28.69 9.57 -11.47
C VAL A 152 28.20 10.47 -10.33
N PRO A 153 28.34 11.80 -10.44
CA PRO A 153 27.82 12.71 -9.43
C PRO A 153 26.28 12.69 -9.47
N VAL A 154 25.67 12.32 -8.35
CA VAL A 154 24.22 12.37 -8.15
C VAL A 154 23.93 13.50 -7.17
N ALA A 155 23.25 14.55 -7.64
CA ALA A 155 22.94 15.72 -6.82
C ALA A 155 22.00 15.38 -5.65
N ASP A 156 21.03 14.51 -5.90
CA ASP A 156 20.06 14.05 -4.90
C ASP A 156 19.72 12.58 -5.14
N THR A 157 20.14 11.73 -4.20
CA THR A 157 19.97 10.27 -4.29
C THR A 157 18.50 9.84 -4.20
N TRP A 158 17.65 10.58 -3.48
CA TRP A 158 16.22 10.32 -3.43
C TRP A 158 15.60 10.57 -4.80
N HIS A 159 15.79 11.75 -5.37
CA HIS A 159 15.23 12.10 -6.67
C HIS A 159 15.74 11.17 -7.78
N TRP A 160 17.02 10.83 -7.77
CA TRP A 160 17.60 9.92 -8.75
C TRP A 160 17.03 8.50 -8.66
N LEU A 161 17.08 7.86 -7.48
CA LEU A 161 16.53 6.50 -7.31
C LEU A 161 15.01 6.49 -7.52
N ARG A 162 14.31 7.54 -7.09
CA ARG A 162 12.87 7.71 -7.33
C ARG A 162 12.56 7.68 -8.82
N SER A 163 13.28 8.44 -9.63
CA SER A 163 13.09 8.45 -11.09
C SER A 163 13.43 7.10 -11.73
N VAL A 164 14.53 6.46 -11.33
CA VAL A 164 14.90 5.12 -11.84
C VAL A 164 13.82 4.09 -11.54
N MET A 165 13.35 4.04 -10.29
CA MET A 165 12.33 3.08 -9.88
C MET A 165 10.95 3.39 -10.47
N THR A 166 10.57 4.67 -10.57
CA THR A 166 9.33 5.08 -11.25
C THR A 166 9.34 4.64 -12.71
N LEU A 167 10.37 4.97 -13.48
CA LEU A 167 10.46 4.58 -14.89
C LEU A 167 10.48 3.07 -15.09
N SER A 168 11.16 2.33 -14.22
CA SER A 168 11.23 0.87 -14.29
C SER A 168 9.86 0.23 -14.02
N ALA A 169 9.17 0.69 -12.98
CA ALA A 169 7.83 0.20 -12.63
C ALA A 169 6.78 0.59 -13.69
N THR A 170 6.81 1.84 -14.17
CA THR A 170 5.87 2.26 -15.23
C THR A 170 6.17 1.57 -16.55
N THR A 171 7.43 1.26 -16.87
CA THR A 171 7.77 0.46 -18.06
C THR A 171 7.26 -0.97 -17.96
N ALA A 172 7.31 -1.60 -16.78
CA ALA A 172 6.72 -2.93 -16.57
C ALA A 172 5.18 -2.92 -16.67
N LEU A 173 4.53 -1.83 -16.25
CA LEU A 173 3.07 -1.69 -16.28
C LEU A 173 2.52 -1.21 -17.62
N PHE A 174 3.30 -0.42 -18.37
CA PHE A 174 2.88 0.25 -19.59
C PHE A 174 3.50 -0.29 -20.87
N GLY A 175 4.56 -1.10 -20.74
CA GLY A 175 5.42 -1.43 -21.85
C GLY A 175 6.32 -0.26 -22.21
N ARG A 176 7.51 -0.55 -22.75
CA ARG A 176 8.56 0.47 -22.93
C ARG A 176 8.24 1.52 -23.97
N GLU A 177 7.80 1.10 -25.16
CA GLU A 177 7.49 1.98 -26.30
C GLU A 177 6.33 2.93 -26.00
N ASN A 178 5.46 2.51 -25.11
CA ASN A 178 4.17 3.10 -24.82
C ASN A 178 4.15 3.75 -23.43
N ASN A 179 5.26 3.77 -22.69
CA ASN A 179 5.29 4.36 -21.37
C ASN A 179 5.25 5.90 -21.45
N PRO A 180 4.21 6.57 -20.95
CA PRO A 180 4.12 8.03 -20.99
C PRO A 180 5.30 8.72 -20.29
N PHE A 181 5.82 8.11 -19.23
CA PHE A 181 6.94 8.64 -18.45
C PHE A 181 8.28 8.53 -19.19
N ASN A 182 8.39 7.63 -20.18
CA ASN A 182 9.54 7.58 -21.10
C ASN A 182 9.44 8.67 -22.19
N ILE A 183 8.23 9.04 -22.58
CA ILE A 183 7.96 10.06 -23.61
C ILE A 183 8.13 11.46 -23.02
N ASP A 184 7.60 11.68 -21.82
CA ASP A 184 7.65 12.95 -21.10
C ASP A 184 8.12 12.73 -19.65
N ALA A 185 9.41 13.02 -19.41
CA ALA A 185 10.02 12.87 -18.09
C ALA A 185 9.43 13.83 -17.04
N SER A 186 8.79 14.94 -17.45
CA SER A 186 8.16 15.88 -16.51
C SER A 186 6.97 15.25 -15.76
N LEU A 187 6.41 14.17 -16.30
CA LEU A 187 5.34 13.40 -15.66
C LEU A 187 5.82 12.73 -14.37
N ILE A 188 7.12 12.45 -14.22
CA ILE A 188 7.67 11.91 -12.96
C ILE A 188 7.51 12.95 -11.85
N ASP A 189 8.01 14.17 -12.09
CA ASP A 189 7.96 15.24 -11.09
C ASP A 189 6.52 15.71 -10.85
N THR A 190 5.68 15.70 -11.89
CA THR A 190 4.25 15.94 -11.77
C THR A 190 3.62 14.91 -10.83
N TYR A 191 3.78 13.61 -11.09
CA TYR A 191 3.21 12.55 -10.26
C TYR A 191 3.67 12.65 -8.79
N TRP A 192 4.96 12.87 -8.56
CA TRP A 192 5.50 12.98 -7.20
C TRP A 192 5.17 14.31 -6.52
N GLY A 193 4.95 15.38 -7.27
CA GLY A 193 4.37 16.63 -6.75
C GLY A 193 2.95 16.40 -6.24
N PHE A 194 2.11 15.73 -7.03
CA PHE A 194 0.76 15.33 -6.61
C PHE A 194 0.79 14.48 -5.33
N GLU A 195 1.68 13.49 -5.27
CA GLU A 195 1.83 12.62 -4.09
C GLU A 195 2.24 13.42 -2.85
N ALA A 196 3.14 14.40 -3.00
CA ALA A 196 3.55 15.31 -1.93
C ALA A 196 2.46 16.32 -1.52
N GLY A 197 1.28 16.29 -2.15
CA GLY A 197 0.16 17.16 -1.86
C GLY A 197 0.12 18.47 -2.65
N ASP A 198 0.84 18.56 -3.77
CA ASP A 198 0.74 19.69 -4.70
C ASP A 198 -0.61 19.67 -5.45
N PRO A 199 -1.44 20.73 -5.32
CA PRO A 199 -2.76 20.79 -5.95
C PRO A 199 -2.75 20.91 -7.48
N ILE A 200 -1.61 21.06 -8.16
CA ILE A 200 -1.52 21.37 -9.61
C ILE A 200 -1.19 20.15 -10.49
N ALA A 201 -0.81 19.01 -9.92
CA ALA A 201 -0.28 17.89 -10.70
C ALA A 201 -1.35 16.85 -11.13
N SER A 202 -1.53 16.67 -12.44
CA SER A 202 -2.37 15.61 -13.03
C SER A 202 -1.61 14.92 -14.18
N PRO A 203 -1.18 13.65 -14.03
CA PRO A 203 -0.45 12.95 -15.08
C PRO A 203 -1.39 12.14 -15.99
N ILE A 204 -1.44 12.47 -17.28
CA ILE A 204 -2.01 11.60 -18.34
C ILE A 204 -1.07 11.63 -19.54
N GLY A 205 -0.67 10.45 -20.03
CA GLY A 205 -0.12 10.29 -21.37
C GLY A 205 -0.39 8.87 -21.92
N PRO A 206 -0.10 8.60 -23.20
CA PRO A 206 -0.61 7.43 -23.89
C PRO A 206 0.34 6.24 -23.89
N GLY A 207 -0.21 5.07 -23.55
CA GLY A 207 0.34 3.76 -23.85
C GLY A 207 0.48 2.88 -22.59
N VAL A 208 0.11 1.61 -22.72
CA VAL A 208 -0.41 0.82 -21.61
C VAL A 208 -0.06 -0.67 -21.78
N GLY A 209 0.36 -1.35 -20.70
CA GLY A 209 0.77 -2.76 -20.68
C GLY A 209 -0.40 -3.68 -20.33
N GLU A 210 -0.17 -4.98 -20.24
CA GLU A 210 -1.25 -5.98 -20.36
C GLU A 210 -2.30 -5.92 -19.24
N THR A 211 -1.91 -5.97 -17.96
CA THR A 211 -2.85 -5.83 -16.82
C THR A 211 -3.68 -4.54 -16.95
N THR A 212 -3.00 -3.48 -17.33
CA THR A 212 -3.57 -2.15 -17.45
C THR A 212 -4.51 -2.07 -18.68
N THR A 213 -4.18 -2.76 -19.78
CA THR A 213 -4.99 -2.87 -21.00
C THR A 213 -6.23 -3.72 -20.77
N GLN A 214 -6.12 -4.83 -20.03
CA GLN A 214 -7.25 -5.66 -19.65
C GLN A 214 -8.25 -4.87 -18.78
N LEU A 215 -7.75 -4.12 -17.80
CA LEU A 215 -8.58 -3.23 -17.00
C LEU A 215 -9.29 -2.17 -17.86
N ALA A 216 -8.57 -1.56 -18.81
CA ALA A 216 -9.12 -0.59 -19.75
C ALA A 216 -10.26 -1.16 -20.60
N ASN A 217 -10.12 -2.40 -21.06
CA ASN A 217 -11.09 -3.05 -21.91
C ASN A 217 -12.40 -3.31 -21.15
N ILE A 218 -12.33 -3.84 -19.93
CA ILE A 218 -13.50 -4.05 -19.07
C ILE A 218 -14.21 -2.71 -18.79
N GLN A 219 -13.44 -1.64 -18.56
CA GLN A 219 -14.00 -0.30 -18.32
C GLN A 219 -14.65 0.30 -19.58
N ARG A 220 -14.07 0.09 -20.77
CA ARG A 220 -14.64 0.53 -22.05
C ARG A 220 -15.94 -0.17 -22.38
N GLU A 221 -16.05 -1.47 -22.14
CA GLU A 221 -17.31 -2.23 -22.30
C GLU A 221 -18.44 -1.65 -21.44
N ARG A 222 -18.09 -0.94 -20.37
CA ARG A 222 -19.03 -0.27 -19.45
C ARG A 222 -19.20 1.22 -19.73
N GLY A 223 -18.67 1.72 -20.85
CA GLY A 223 -18.85 3.09 -21.31
C GLY A 223 -17.97 4.14 -20.62
N TYR A 224 -16.85 3.74 -19.99
CA TYR A 224 -15.90 4.72 -19.44
C TYR A 224 -15.32 5.59 -20.56
N THR A 225 -15.31 6.89 -20.34
CA THR A 225 -14.69 7.90 -21.21
C THR A 225 -13.16 7.85 -21.12
N PRO A 226 -12.42 8.41 -22.09
CA PRO A 226 -10.95 8.49 -22.03
C PRO A 226 -10.41 9.13 -20.75
N THR A 227 -11.08 10.18 -20.23
CA THR A 227 -10.70 10.85 -18.98
C THR A 227 -10.89 9.93 -17.76
N GLU A 228 -11.97 9.15 -17.73
CA GLU A 228 -12.22 8.19 -16.65
C GLU A 228 -11.23 7.03 -16.67
N LEU A 229 -10.87 6.53 -17.87
CA LEU A 229 -9.80 5.56 -18.03
C LEU A 229 -8.47 6.11 -17.47
N GLY A 230 -8.10 7.33 -17.87
CA GLY A 230 -6.91 8.03 -17.36
C GLY A 230 -6.89 8.13 -15.83
N ALA A 231 -8.00 8.54 -15.22
CA ALA A 231 -8.12 8.63 -13.76
C ALA A 231 -7.94 7.28 -13.05
N THR A 232 -8.48 6.20 -13.62
CA THR A 232 -8.30 4.87 -13.02
C THR A 232 -6.87 4.35 -13.17
N PHE A 233 -6.15 4.71 -14.23
CA PHE A 233 -4.73 4.37 -14.37
C PHE A 233 -3.85 5.06 -13.34
N VAL A 234 -4.17 6.29 -12.95
CA VAL A 234 -3.47 6.97 -11.85
C VAL A 234 -3.61 6.17 -10.54
N VAL A 235 -4.76 5.51 -10.30
CA VAL A 235 -4.93 4.64 -9.11
C VAL A 235 -4.04 3.40 -9.17
N VAL A 236 -3.90 2.77 -10.35
CA VAL A 236 -3.00 1.62 -10.55
C VAL A 236 -1.54 2.03 -10.35
N LEU A 237 -1.14 3.16 -10.94
CA LEU A 237 0.17 3.77 -10.74
C LEU A 237 0.46 4.03 -9.27
N HIS A 238 -0.49 4.65 -8.58
CA HIS A 238 -0.37 4.95 -7.16
C HIS A 238 -0.09 3.67 -6.36
N GLY A 239 -0.90 2.62 -6.56
CA GLY A 239 -0.70 1.34 -5.89
C GLY A 239 0.67 0.70 -6.14
N ALA A 240 1.24 0.87 -7.34
CA ALA A 240 2.54 0.32 -7.70
C ALA A 240 3.73 1.12 -7.15
N LEU A 241 3.62 2.45 -7.10
CA LEU A 241 4.77 3.33 -6.86
C LEU A 241 4.97 3.69 -5.38
N VAL A 242 3.90 4.03 -4.65
CA VAL A 242 4.03 4.71 -3.34
C VAL A 242 4.67 3.85 -2.25
N ASN A 243 4.65 2.52 -2.40
CA ASN A 243 5.33 1.62 -1.47
C ASN A 243 6.67 1.14 -2.02
N MET A 244 6.73 0.81 -3.31
CA MET A 244 7.93 0.24 -3.93
C MET A 244 9.09 1.24 -3.90
N VAL A 245 8.85 2.49 -4.30
CA VAL A 245 9.91 3.48 -4.46
C VAL A 245 10.56 3.87 -3.12
N PRO A 246 9.80 4.25 -2.07
CA PRO A 246 10.40 4.49 -0.75
C PRO A 246 11.10 3.26 -0.16
N THR A 247 10.51 2.06 -0.33
CA THR A 247 11.12 0.83 0.19
C THR A 247 12.48 0.57 -0.47
N MET A 248 12.57 0.74 -1.79
CA MET A 248 13.84 0.55 -2.51
C MET A 248 14.87 1.62 -2.15
N PHE A 249 14.45 2.87 -2.01
CA PHE A 249 15.34 3.94 -1.54
C PHE A 249 15.93 3.60 -0.17
N TRP A 250 15.10 3.29 0.82
CA TRP A 250 15.59 2.97 2.16
C TRP A 250 16.41 1.69 2.19
N THR A 251 16.06 0.68 1.38
CA THR A 251 16.85 -0.56 1.25
C THR A 251 18.26 -0.21 0.78
N ALA A 252 18.39 0.62 -0.26
CA ALA A 252 19.68 1.08 -0.75
C ALA A 252 20.44 1.88 0.34
N MET A 253 19.77 2.81 1.02
CA MET A 253 20.40 3.61 2.07
C MET A 253 20.94 2.73 3.21
N TYR A 254 20.18 1.75 3.68
CA TYR A 254 20.64 0.84 4.74
C TYR A 254 21.80 -0.04 4.30
N ILE A 255 21.81 -0.51 3.05
CA ILE A 255 22.92 -1.32 2.51
C ILE A 255 24.19 -0.48 2.40
N PHE A 256 24.13 0.66 1.71
CA PHE A 256 25.32 1.43 1.37
C PHE A 256 25.88 2.25 2.54
N SER A 257 25.07 2.56 3.55
CA SER A 257 25.55 3.20 4.79
C SER A 257 26.26 2.23 5.76
N GLN A 258 26.20 0.91 5.49
CA GLN A 258 26.75 -0.12 6.38
C GLN A 258 27.80 -0.97 5.65
N PRO A 259 29.10 -0.63 5.72
CA PRO A 259 30.16 -1.31 4.98
C PRO A 259 30.21 -2.83 5.21
N THR A 260 29.99 -3.28 6.45
CA THR A 260 29.94 -4.70 6.80
C THR A 260 28.77 -5.43 6.12
N LEU A 261 27.59 -4.80 6.09
CA LEU A 261 26.42 -5.38 5.43
C LEU A 261 26.63 -5.47 3.92
N LEU A 262 27.13 -4.39 3.30
CA LEU A 262 27.46 -4.35 1.89
C LEU A 262 28.50 -5.42 1.50
N GLY A 263 29.55 -5.61 2.32
CA GLY A 263 30.55 -6.65 2.13
C GLY A 263 29.93 -8.05 2.09
N ARG A 264 29.11 -8.38 3.10
CA ARG A 264 28.42 -9.68 3.19
C ARG A 264 27.44 -9.92 2.03
N LEU A 265 26.72 -8.88 1.60
CA LEU A 265 25.84 -9.00 0.42
C LEU A 265 26.63 -9.27 -0.86
N ARG A 266 27.80 -8.66 -1.04
CA ARG A 266 28.67 -8.93 -2.20
C ARG A 266 29.21 -10.36 -2.23
N GLU A 267 29.34 -11.01 -1.08
CA GLU A 267 29.69 -12.43 -0.98
C GLU A 267 28.51 -13.36 -1.29
N GLU A 268 27.29 -12.97 -0.93
CA GLU A 268 26.06 -13.76 -1.17
C GLU A 268 25.55 -13.63 -2.62
N LEU A 269 25.58 -12.44 -3.22
CA LEU A 269 24.95 -12.19 -4.52
C LEU A 269 25.49 -13.04 -5.70
N PRO A 270 26.77 -13.48 -5.75
CA PRO A 270 27.24 -14.38 -6.79
C PRO A 270 26.45 -15.69 -6.91
N SER A 271 25.83 -16.21 -5.83
CA SER A 271 25.03 -17.45 -5.91
C SER A 271 23.65 -17.26 -6.53
N VAL A 272 23.14 -16.03 -6.59
CA VAL A 272 21.82 -15.74 -7.20
C VAL A 272 21.91 -15.38 -8.69
N ILE A 273 23.11 -15.17 -9.23
CA ILE A 273 23.31 -14.76 -10.62
C ILE A 273 24.15 -15.73 -11.45
N THR A 274 23.99 -15.68 -12.77
CA THR A 274 24.93 -16.27 -13.72
C THR A 274 25.41 -15.18 -14.68
N ARG A 275 26.72 -15.15 -14.93
CA ARG A 275 27.33 -14.20 -15.86
C ARG A 275 27.65 -14.91 -17.17
N GLU A 276 27.12 -14.40 -18.26
CA GLU A 276 27.41 -14.83 -19.62
C GLU A 276 28.22 -13.72 -20.30
N ARG A 277 29.46 -14.03 -20.70
CA ARG A 277 30.32 -13.07 -21.40
C ARG A 277 29.82 -12.92 -22.83
N SER A 278 29.32 -11.75 -23.21
CA SER A 278 28.90 -11.49 -24.59
C SER A 278 30.12 -11.47 -25.50
N ARG A 279 30.05 -12.17 -26.63
CA ARG A 279 31.10 -12.17 -27.65
C ARG A 279 30.94 -11.04 -28.67
N GLU A 280 29.79 -10.37 -28.72
CA GLU A 280 29.44 -9.42 -29.79
C GLU A 280 29.17 -7.98 -29.30
N GLU A 281 28.86 -7.75 -28.01
CA GLU A 281 28.37 -6.44 -27.55
C GLU A 281 29.22 -5.73 -26.47
N GLY A 282 30.38 -6.27 -26.08
CA GLY A 282 31.27 -5.62 -25.10
C GLY A 282 30.67 -5.46 -23.67
N LYS A 283 29.45 -5.93 -23.42
CA LYS A 283 28.79 -5.95 -22.11
C LYS A 283 28.52 -7.39 -21.65
N ASP A 284 28.83 -7.70 -20.40
CA ASP A 284 28.47 -8.98 -19.79
C ASP A 284 26.95 -9.05 -19.59
N LYS A 285 26.34 -10.16 -19.99
CA LYS A 285 24.93 -10.44 -19.70
C LYS A 285 24.85 -11.11 -18.34
N VAL A 286 24.03 -10.56 -17.44
CA VAL A 286 23.81 -11.13 -16.11
C VAL A 286 22.38 -11.65 -16.02
N LEU A 287 22.26 -12.96 -15.79
CA LEU A 287 20.98 -13.62 -15.53
C LEU A 287 20.75 -13.67 -14.01
N VAL A 288 19.64 -13.09 -13.54
CA VAL A 288 19.22 -13.16 -12.14
C VAL A 288 18.22 -14.31 -11.98
N HIS A 289 18.56 -15.29 -11.14
CA HIS A 289 17.71 -16.45 -10.89
C HIS A 289 16.73 -16.14 -9.75
N VAL A 290 15.61 -15.47 -10.05
CA VAL A 290 14.61 -15.05 -9.05
C VAL A 290 14.17 -16.21 -8.16
N GLY A 291 13.90 -17.38 -8.75
CA GLY A 291 13.50 -18.58 -8.00
C GLY A 291 14.57 -19.18 -7.08
N LYS A 292 15.83 -18.73 -7.16
CA LYS A 292 16.91 -19.15 -6.24
C LYS A 292 17.09 -18.21 -5.07
N ILE A 293 16.51 -17.00 -5.10
CA ILE A 293 16.73 -15.97 -4.07
C ILE A 293 16.31 -16.49 -2.69
N ASP A 294 15.17 -17.19 -2.57
CA ASP A 294 14.72 -17.75 -1.29
C ASP A 294 15.70 -18.74 -0.66
N ALA A 295 16.37 -19.54 -1.49
CA ALA A 295 17.30 -20.57 -1.03
C ALA A 295 18.74 -20.07 -0.86
N THR A 296 19.14 -19.07 -1.64
CA THR A 296 20.56 -18.68 -1.79
C THR A 296 20.83 -17.20 -1.53
N GLY A 297 19.79 -16.39 -1.29
CA GLY A 297 19.87 -14.98 -0.93
C GLY A 297 19.20 -14.62 0.42
N PRO A 298 19.38 -15.40 1.50
CA PRO A 298 18.69 -15.14 2.77
C PRO A 298 19.06 -13.79 3.39
N LEU A 299 20.30 -13.30 3.23
CA LEU A 299 20.68 -11.98 3.72
C LEU A 299 20.00 -10.88 2.92
N LEU A 300 19.97 -10.98 1.59
CA LEU A 300 19.25 -10.03 0.73
C LEU A 300 17.76 -9.92 1.14
N LEU A 301 17.10 -11.07 1.35
CA LEU A 301 15.72 -11.10 1.81
C LEU A 301 15.55 -10.54 3.23
N SER A 302 16.51 -10.81 4.13
CA SER A 302 16.50 -10.27 5.48
C SER A 302 16.59 -8.73 5.47
N VAL A 303 17.42 -8.16 4.60
CA VAL A 303 17.58 -6.70 4.48
C VAL A 303 16.30 -6.05 3.95
N LEU A 304 15.66 -6.64 2.94
CA LEU A 304 14.40 -6.12 2.42
C LEU A 304 13.30 -6.16 3.49
N ARG A 305 13.18 -7.29 4.21
CA ARG A 305 12.19 -7.45 5.30
C ARG A 305 12.46 -6.49 6.46
N GLU A 306 13.71 -6.31 6.85
CA GLU A 306 14.08 -5.39 7.92
C GLU A 306 13.85 -3.93 7.51
N THR A 307 14.10 -3.60 6.25
CA THR A 307 13.76 -2.28 5.70
C THR A 307 12.25 -2.05 5.81
N GLN A 308 11.42 -2.99 5.34
CA GLN A 308 9.97 -2.90 5.46
C GLN A 308 9.53 -2.76 6.93
N ARG A 309 10.12 -3.53 7.86
CA ARG A 309 9.83 -3.42 9.30
C ARG A 309 10.10 -2.00 9.83
N LEU A 310 11.15 -1.34 9.36
CA LEU A 310 11.56 -0.01 9.83
C LEU A 310 10.74 1.12 9.19
N VAL A 311 10.38 0.99 7.91
CA VAL A 311 9.86 2.13 7.12
C VAL A 311 8.42 1.96 6.64
N SER A 312 7.85 0.75 6.66
CA SER A 312 6.44 0.55 6.34
C SER A 312 5.58 1.05 7.49
N LEU A 313 5.00 2.24 7.31
CA LEU A 313 3.99 2.81 8.18
C LEU A 313 2.62 2.62 7.53
N GLY A 314 1.61 2.27 8.32
CA GLY A 314 0.28 2.09 7.76
C GLY A 314 -0.76 1.62 8.76
N THR A 315 -2.00 1.85 8.40
CA THR A 315 -3.17 1.31 9.10
C THR A 315 -3.96 0.52 8.09
N LEU A 316 -4.14 -0.77 8.34
CA LEU A 316 -5.04 -1.55 7.51
C LEU A 316 -6.48 -1.25 7.93
N ARG A 317 -7.33 -0.92 6.96
CA ARG A 317 -8.75 -0.65 7.19
C ARG A 317 -9.56 -1.85 6.73
N ARG A 318 -10.50 -2.30 7.56
CA ARG A 318 -11.49 -3.33 7.22
C ARG A 318 -12.85 -2.95 7.77
N ARG A 319 -13.91 -3.53 7.21
CA ARG A 319 -15.27 -3.37 7.68
C ARG A 319 -15.91 -4.74 7.80
N ALA A 320 -16.59 -4.98 8.91
CA ALA A 320 -17.39 -6.17 9.08
C ALA A 320 -18.63 -6.09 8.17
N LEU A 321 -18.79 -7.04 7.25
CA LEU A 321 -19.92 -7.12 6.33
C LEU A 321 -21.19 -7.64 7.00
N GLN A 322 -21.04 -8.34 8.12
CA GLN A 322 -22.07 -8.84 9.01
C GLN A 322 -21.52 -8.88 10.44
N ASP A 323 -22.38 -9.10 11.43
CA ASP A 323 -21.95 -9.33 12.81
C ASP A 323 -21.02 -10.54 12.88
N THR A 324 -19.76 -10.32 13.29
CA THR A 324 -18.69 -11.33 13.20
C THR A 324 -18.04 -11.56 14.56
N LEU A 325 -17.92 -12.81 14.98
CA LEU A 325 -17.15 -13.19 16.18
C LEU A 325 -15.70 -13.52 15.83
N ILE A 326 -14.75 -12.87 16.50
CA ILE A 326 -13.31 -13.07 16.30
C ILE A 326 -12.68 -13.44 17.64
N HIS A 327 -11.84 -14.47 17.65
CA HIS A 327 -11.00 -14.82 18.79
C HIS A 327 -9.75 -13.95 18.76
N CYS A 328 -9.59 -13.16 19.81
CA CYS A 328 -8.47 -12.25 19.99
C CYS A 328 -7.69 -12.68 21.24
N ASP A 329 -6.46 -12.20 21.37
CA ASP A 329 -5.73 -12.34 22.63
C ASP A 329 -6.50 -11.65 23.76
N GLY A 330 -6.36 -12.18 24.97
CA GLY A 330 -6.77 -11.47 26.17
C GLY A 330 -5.96 -10.19 26.36
N ASN A 331 -6.39 -9.38 27.33
CA ASN A 331 -5.56 -8.29 27.80
C ASN A 331 -4.33 -8.83 28.53
N ALA A 332 -3.39 -7.96 28.91
CA ALA A 332 -2.20 -8.38 29.64
C ALA A 332 -2.58 -9.18 30.91
N GLY A 333 -2.21 -10.47 30.94
CA GLY A 333 -2.52 -11.39 32.04
C GLY A 333 -3.86 -12.13 31.94
N GLU A 334 -4.65 -11.91 30.87
CA GLU A 334 -5.91 -12.61 30.61
C GLU A 334 -5.75 -13.64 29.47
N GLY A 335 -6.56 -14.71 29.52
CA GLY A 335 -6.63 -15.70 28.44
C GLY A 335 -7.32 -15.16 27.17
N PRO A 336 -7.24 -15.88 26.04
CA PRO A 336 -7.89 -15.49 24.80
C PRO A 336 -9.39 -15.21 24.98
N ARG A 337 -9.90 -14.17 24.32
CA ARG A 337 -11.30 -13.75 24.41
C ARG A 337 -11.93 -13.64 23.03
N GLN A 338 -13.23 -13.93 22.96
CA GLN A 338 -14.00 -13.74 21.74
C GLN A 338 -14.73 -12.40 21.81
N TYR A 339 -14.58 -11.58 20.77
CA TYR A 339 -15.28 -10.30 20.64
C TYR A 339 -16.22 -10.30 19.44
N LEU A 340 -17.33 -9.59 19.59
CA LEU A 340 -18.30 -9.31 18.54
C LEU A 340 -17.92 -8.02 17.79
N PHE A 341 -17.77 -8.13 16.48
CA PHE A 341 -17.56 -7.01 15.58
C PHE A 341 -18.85 -6.75 14.79
N LYS A 342 -19.54 -5.65 15.12
CA LYS A 342 -20.83 -5.31 14.51
C LYS A 342 -20.72 -4.96 13.03
N GLN A 343 -21.71 -5.42 12.25
CA GLN A 343 -21.88 -5.08 10.84
C GLN A 343 -21.72 -3.58 10.57
N GLY A 344 -21.05 -3.25 9.47
CA GLY A 344 -20.88 -1.87 9.00
C GLY A 344 -19.87 -1.05 9.78
N THR A 345 -19.28 -1.58 10.85
CA THR A 345 -18.33 -0.85 11.69
C THR A 345 -16.91 -0.94 11.13
N ALA A 346 -16.20 0.19 11.13
CA ALA A 346 -14.82 0.27 10.68
C ALA A 346 -13.87 -0.41 11.68
N MET A 347 -12.85 -1.07 11.16
CA MET A 347 -11.78 -1.73 11.89
C MET A 347 -10.46 -1.12 11.42
N LEU A 348 -9.67 -0.64 12.35
CA LEU A 348 -8.34 -0.07 12.17
C LEU A 348 -7.34 -1.06 12.76
N LEU A 349 -6.56 -1.70 11.91
CA LEU A 349 -5.62 -2.74 12.31
C LEU A 349 -4.21 -2.14 12.30
N SER A 350 -3.52 -2.22 13.44
CA SER A 350 -2.11 -1.84 13.54
C SER A 350 -1.26 -2.85 12.77
N ILE A 351 -0.22 -2.35 12.10
CA ILE A 351 0.83 -3.19 11.48
C ILE A 351 2.16 -3.11 12.24
N LYS A 352 2.21 -2.29 13.29
CA LYS A 352 3.32 -2.20 14.25
C LYS A 352 2.98 -2.95 15.52
#